data_AF-A0A6G4APB9-F1
#
_entry.id   AF-A0A6G4APB9-F1
#
_cell.length_a   1.000
_cell.length_b   1.000
_cell.length_c   1.000
_cell.angle_alpha   90.00
_cell.angle_beta   90.00
_cell.angle_gamma   90.00
#
_symmetry.space_group_name_H-M   'P 1'
#
loop_
_entity.id
_entity.type
_entity.pdbx_description
1 polymer ?
#
loop_
_entity_poly.entity_id
_entity_poly.type
_entity_poly.pdbx_seq_one_letter_code
_entity_poly.pdbx_strand_id
1 'polypeptide(L)'
;MADKKVTTLRPELPRFEEAEGLGPRDAEFVRDLIAVLEKHGNLDRFGLCLLHDHFPLDTDEVLVETNDPKSRTLHIRVEKAGTTRHAKPSQWRFLPNVPHAKGKEFAGGPYQVILQCDVLSLCPGRDR
;
A
#
# COMPACT_ATOMS: atom_id res chain seq x y z
N MET A 1 15.64 -32.85 -15.32
CA MET A 1 14.50 -32.31 -14.55
C MET A 1 14.72 -30.82 -14.46
N ALA A 2 13.90 -30.00 -15.12
CA ALA A 2 14.05 -28.55 -15.09
C ALA A 2 13.60 -28.06 -13.71
N ASP A 3 14.52 -27.41 -13.00
CA ASP A 3 14.23 -26.71 -11.76
C ASP A 3 13.11 -25.71 -12.03
N LYS A 4 11.95 -25.90 -11.39
CA LYS A 4 10.90 -24.87 -11.38
C LYS A 4 11.52 -23.69 -10.66
N LYS A 5 11.92 -22.64 -11.39
CA LYS A 5 12.20 -21.33 -10.80
C LYS A 5 10.99 -20.97 -9.94
N VAL A 6 11.15 -21.06 -8.62
CA VAL A 6 10.21 -20.46 -7.67
C VAL A 6 10.28 -18.97 -7.97
N THR A 7 9.23 -18.44 -8.60
CA THR A 7 9.15 -17.02 -8.88
C THR A 7 9.07 -16.31 -7.54
N THR A 8 10.11 -15.52 -7.22
CA THR A 8 10.18 -14.67 -6.05
C THR A 8 9.37 -13.39 -6.23
N LEU A 9 8.63 -13.24 -7.33
CA LEU A 9 7.90 -12.03 -7.70
C LEU A 9 6.50 -12.01 -7.09
N ARG A 10 6.04 -10.82 -6.73
CA ARG A 10 4.66 -10.59 -6.27
C ARG A 10 3.68 -10.80 -7.43
N PRO A 11 2.42 -11.20 -7.15
CA PRO A 11 1.37 -11.18 -8.16
C PRO A 11 1.16 -9.76 -8.69
N GLU A 12 1.45 -9.57 -9.97
CA GLU A 12 1.43 -8.27 -10.66
C GLU A 12 0.03 -7.63 -10.59
N LEU A 13 0.03 -6.32 -10.39
CA LEU A 13 -1.11 -5.43 -10.59
C LEU A 13 -1.02 -4.82 -12.00
N PRO A 14 -2.14 -4.32 -12.56
CA PRO A 14 -2.09 -3.60 -13.83
C PRO A 14 -1.13 -2.41 -13.74
N ARG A 15 -0.59 -2.01 -14.90
CA ARG A 15 0.11 -0.72 -15.00
C ARG A 15 -0.88 0.42 -14.79
N PHE A 16 -0.39 1.60 -14.44
CA PHE A 16 -1.27 2.74 -14.16
C PHE A 16 -2.15 3.09 -15.38
N GLU A 17 -1.64 2.98 -16.59
CA GLU A 17 -2.36 3.25 -17.84
C GLU A 17 -3.49 2.23 -18.12
N GLU A 18 -3.42 1.07 -17.48
CA GLU A 18 -4.38 -0.04 -17.62
C GLU A 18 -5.35 -0.13 -16.45
N ALA A 19 -4.99 0.46 -15.31
CA ALA A 19 -5.80 0.45 -14.10
C ALA A 19 -7.06 1.30 -14.31
N GLU A 20 -8.23 0.68 -14.16
CA GLU A 20 -9.49 1.40 -14.26
C GLU A 20 -9.66 2.33 -13.05
N GLY A 21 -9.83 3.62 -13.31
CA GLY A 21 -10.11 4.61 -12.26
C GLY A 21 -11.47 4.42 -11.63
N LEU A 22 -11.62 4.94 -10.40
CA LEU A 22 -12.90 4.96 -9.69
C LEU A 22 -13.98 5.65 -10.53
N GLY A 23 -15.10 4.97 -10.79
CA GLY A 23 -16.13 5.46 -11.70
C GLY A 23 -17.57 5.23 -11.22
N PRO A 24 -18.59 5.60 -12.04
CA PRO A 24 -20.00 5.48 -11.65
C PRO A 24 -20.45 4.07 -11.29
N ARG A 25 -19.78 3.04 -11.82
CA ARG A 25 -20.07 1.63 -11.52
C ARG A 25 -19.72 1.25 -10.08
N ASP A 26 -18.83 2.01 -9.43
CA ASP A 26 -18.36 1.77 -8.06
C ASP A 26 -19.19 2.53 -7.02
N ALA A 27 -20.28 3.20 -7.42
CA ALA A 27 -21.03 4.09 -6.54
C ALA A 27 -21.57 3.40 -5.27
N GLU A 28 -22.00 2.13 -5.38
CA GLU A 28 -22.43 1.35 -4.21
C GLU A 28 -21.26 1.03 -3.28
N PHE A 29 -20.16 0.54 -3.84
CA PHE A 29 -18.93 0.29 -3.10
C PHE A 29 -18.43 1.53 -2.34
N VAL A 30 -18.43 2.70 -2.98
CA VAL A 30 -18.00 3.96 -2.34
C VAL A 30 -18.92 4.35 -1.18
N ARG A 31 -20.25 4.21 -1.34
CA ARG A 31 -21.19 4.49 -0.25
C ARG A 31 -20.95 3.57 0.95
N ASP A 32 -20.77 2.28 0.69
CA ASP A 32 -20.53 1.30 1.75
C ASP A 32 -19.21 1.57 2.48
N LEU A 33 -18.15 1.94 1.75
CA LEU A 33 -16.88 2.29 2.36
C LEU A 33 -17.01 3.53 3.26
N ILE A 34 -17.67 4.60 2.79
CA ILE A 34 -17.89 5.80 3.59
C ILE A 34 -18.63 5.45 4.88
N ALA A 35 -19.70 4.66 4.80
CA ALA A 35 -20.47 4.24 5.96
C ALA A 35 -19.62 3.45 6.97
N VAL A 36 -18.73 2.57 6.50
CA VAL A 36 -17.79 1.83 7.36
C VAL A 36 -16.77 2.76 8.01
N LEU A 37 -16.18 3.68 7.24
CA LEU A 37 -15.21 4.63 7.78
C LEU A 37 -15.84 5.54 8.84
N GLU A 38 -17.04 6.05 8.57
CA GLU A 38 -17.80 6.88 9.51
C GLU A 38 -18.13 6.11 10.80
N LYS A 39 -18.66 4.89 10.68
CA LYS A 39 -18.96 4.01 11.82
C LYS A 39 -17.77 3.81 12.76
N HIS A 40 -16.55 3.85 12.23
CA HIS A 40 -15.32 3.65 13.00
C HIS A 40 -14.55 4.95 13.29
N GLY A 41 -15.10 6.13 12.97
CA GLY A 41 -14.46 7.42 13.21
C GLY A 41 -13.17 7.63 12.41
N ASN A 42 -13.10 7.06 11.21
CA ASN A 42 -11.87 6.93 10.41
C ASN A 42 -11.87 7.78 9.12
N LEU A 43 -12.87 8.64 8.92
CA LEU A 43 -12.98 9.49 7.72
C LEU A 43 -11.76 10.40 7.51
N ASP A 44 -11.16 10.88 8.60
CA ASP A 44 -9.96 11.75 8.55
C ASP A 44 -8.64 10.97 8.55
N ARG A 45 -8.69 9.64 8.47
CA ARG A 45 -7.52 8.77 8.67
C ARG A 45 -7.24 7.84 7.50
N PHE A 46 -8.29 7.35 6.83
CA PHE A 46 -8.17 6.36 5.76
C PHE A 46 -8.97 6.79 4.53
N GLY A 47 -8.50 6.35 3.37
CA GLY A 47 -9.13 6.58 2.07
C GLY A 47 -8.79 5.48 1.08
N LEU A 48 -9.05 5.73 -0.20
CA LEU A 48 -8.78 4.79 -1.29
C LEU A 48 -7.53 5.20 -2.07
N CYS A 49 -6.76 4.20 -2.50
CA CYS A 49 -5.71 4.33 -3.48
C CYS A 49 -5.95 3.28 -4.57
N LEU A 50 -5.79 3.66 -5.83
CA LEU A 50 -5.92 2.74 -6.95
C LEU A 50 -4.71 1.80 -6.98
N LEU A 51 -4.94 0.50 -6.95
CA LEU A 51 -3.89 -0.51 -7.00
C LEU A 51 -3.30 -0.59 -8.41
N HIS A 52 -2.00 -0.35 -8.53
CA HIS A 52 -1.24 -0.47 -9.78
C HIS A 52 0.24 -0.69 -9.46
N ASP A 53 1.00 -1.24 -10.41
CA ASP A 53 2.45 -1.36 -10.29
C ASP A 53 3.15 -0.27 -11.12
N HIS A 54 4.15 0.38 -10.53
CA HIS A 54 5.09 1.24 -11.26
C HIS A 54 6.25 0.43 -11.86
N PHE A 55 6.59 -0.70 -11.24
CA PHE A 55 7.61 -1.65 -11.68
C PHE A 55 7.42 -2.99 -10.93
N PRO A 56 7.96 -4.10 -11.46
CA PRO A 56 7.93 -5.39 -10.78
C PRO A 56 8.64 -5.33 -9.43
N LEU A 57 8.11 -6.04 -8.44
CA LEU A 57 8.68 -6.15 -7.09
C LEU A 57 8.86 -7.61 -6.71
N ASP A 58 10.02 -7.91 -6.12
CA ASP A 58 10.22 -9.18 -5.43
C ASP A 58 9.38 -9.26 -4.13
N THR A 59 9.21 -10.48 -3.65
CA THR A 59 8.48 -10.83 -2.42
C THR A 59 9.12 -10.23 -1.18
N ASP A 60 10.43 -9.97 -1.21
CA ASP A 60 11.20 -9.33 -0.14
C ASP A 60 11.47 -7.83 -0.37
N GLU A 61 10.84 -7.21 -1.37
CA GLU A 61 10.98 -5.79 -1.71
C GLU A 61 9.75 -4.97 -1.35
N VAL A 62 9.91 -3.68 -1.02
CA VAL A 62 8.82 -2.74 -0.73
C VAL A 62 9.07 -1.41 -1.44
N LEU A 63 8.00 -0.65 -1.67
CA LEU A 63 8.13 0.75 -2.06
C LEU A 63 8.33 1.61 -0.82
N VAL A 64 9.29 2.52 -0.89
CA VAL A 64 9.53 3.54 0.13
C VAL A 64 9.41 4.91 -0.51
N GLU A 65 8.46 5.70 -0.01
CA GLU A 65 8.25 7.09 -0.35
C GLU A 65 9.04 8.00 0.60
N THR A 66 9.78 8.95 0.03
CA THR A 66 10.31 10.13 0.71
C THR A 66 9.71 11.38 0.09
N ASN A 67 9.72 12.49 0.82
CA ASN A 67 9.31 13.79 0.27
C ASN A 67 10.47 14.79 0.35
N ASP A 68 10.51 15.72 -0.60
CA ASP A 68 11.33 16.91 -0.54
C ASP A 68 10.38 18.12 -0.41
N PRO A 69 10.26 18.72 0.78
CA PRO A 69 9.33 19.83 1.00
C PRO A 69 9.76 21.12 0.28
N LYS A 70 11.04 21.26 -0.11
CA LYS A 70 11.54 22.45 -0.80
C LYS A 70 11.14 22.43 -2.27
N SER A 71 11.37 21.30 -2.94
CA SER A 71 10.98 21.10 -4.34
C SER A 71 9.49 20.75 -4.48
N ARG A 72 8.83 20.34 -3.37
CA ARG A 72 7.46 19.80 -3.33
C ARG A 72 7.31 18.54 -4.18
N THR A 73 8.29 17.64 -4.09
CA THR A 73 8.29 16.36 -4.82
C THR A 73 8.18 15.18 -3.86
N LEU A 74 7.59 14.09 -4.36
CA LEU A 74 7.65 12.77 -3.75
C LEU A 74 8.61 11.91 -4.56
N HIS A 75 9.41 11.09 -3.88
CA HIS A 75 10.32 10.13 -4.49
C HIS A 75 9.98 8.75 -3.98
N ILE A 76 9.80 7.80 -4.89
CA ILE A 76 9.55 6.40 -4.55
C ILE A 76 10.73 5.58 -5.02
N ARG A 77 11.25 4.71 -4.14
CA ARG A 77 12.32 3.75 -4.45
C ARG A 77 12.00 2.36 -3.93
N VAL A 78 12.65 1.36 -4.50
CA VAL A 78 12.61 -0.01 -4.00
C VAL A 78 13.61 -0.20 -2.88
N GLU A 79 13.19 -0.83 -1.79
CA GLU A 79 14.06 -1.29 -0.72
C GLU A 79 13.74 -2.73 -0.34
N LYS A 80 14.69 -3.42 0.30
CA LYS A 80 14.41 -4.71 0.92
C LYS A 80 13.57 -4.50 2.18
N ALA A 81 12.49 -5.27 2.32
CA ALA A 81 11.55 -5.17 3.43
C ALA A 81 12.22 -5.28 4.82
N GLY A 82 13.28 -6.07 4.92
CA GLY A 82 14.04 -6.25 6.16
C GLY A 82 15.04 -5.14 6.49
N THR A 83 15.30 -4.21 5.55
CA THR A 83 16.30 -3.14 5.72
C THR A 83 15.68 -1.76 5.94
N THR A 84 14.42 -1.55 5.56
CA THR A 84 13.74 -0.27 5.73
C THR A 84 13.54 0.03 7.22
N ARG A 85 14.25 1.04 7.72
CA ARG A 85 14.15 1.54 9.09
C ARG A 85 13.50 2.91 9.02
N HIS A 86 12.49 3.16 9.86
CA HIS A 86 11.78 4.44 9.97
C HIS A 86 10.70 4.73 8.92
N ALA A 87 10.07 3.70 8.35
CA ALA A 87 8.92 3.89 7.48
C ALA A 87 7.61 3.43 8.14
N LYS A 88 6.54 4.22 7.98
CA LYS A 88 5.18 3.81 8.34
C LYS A 88 4.48 3.31 7.09
N PRO A 89 3.85 2.12 7.09
CA PRO A 89 2.98 1.72 6.00
C PRO A 89 1.90 2.79 5.75
N SER A 90 1.74 3.19 4.49
CA SER A 90 0.75 4.18 4.05
C SER A 90 -0.23 3.62 3.03
N GLN A 91 0.12 2.50 2.38
CA GLN A 91 -0.76 1.79 1.46
C GLN A 91 -0.70 0.27 1.69
N TRP A 92 -1.87 -0.35 1.62
CA TRP A 92 -2.05 -1.78 1.85
C TRP A 92 -2.93 -2.38 0.76
N ARG A 93 -2.56 -3.56 0.27
CA ARG A 93 -3.41 -4.41 -0.58
C ARG A 93 -4.01 -5.51 0.28
N PHE A 94 -5.32 -5.53 0.43
CA PHE A 94 -6.01 -6.65 1.02
C PHE A 94 -5.93 -7.87 0.09
N LEU A 95 -5.58 -9.02 0.65
CA LEU A 95 -5.37 -10.25 -0.10
C LEU A 95 -6.68 -11.04 -0.18
N PRO A 96 -7.11 -11.48 -1.39
CA PRO A 96 -8.32 -12.28 -1.52
C PRO A 96 -8.13 -13.65 -0.85
N ASN A 97 -9.23 -14.19 -0.32
CA ASN A 97 -9.29 -15.55 0.26
C ASN A 97 -8.34 -15.80 1.45
N VAL A 98 -7.87 -14.75 2.12
CA VAL A 98 -7.12 -14.90 3.38
C VAL A 98 -8.09 -14.86 4.56
N PRO A 99 -8.12 -15.89 5.43
CA PRO A 99 -8.99 -15.89 6.59
C PRO A 99 -8.67 -14.72 7.54
N HIS A 100 -9.67 -13.89 7.82
CA HIS A 100 -9.58 -12.83 8.83
C HIS A 100 -9.97 -13.40 10.19
N ALA A 101 -8.99 -13.75 11.03
CA ALA A 101 -9.24 -14.14 12.41
C ALA A 101 -9.12 -12.91 13.33
N LYS A 102 -10.16 -12.69 14.16
CA LYS A 102 -10.20 -11.60 15.14
C LYS A 102 -8.96 -11.63 16.04
N GLY A 103 -8.23 -10.52 16.12
CA GLY A 103 -7.02 -10.37 16.94
C GLY A 103 -5.72 -10.81 16.27
N LYS A 104 -5.75 -11.24 15.00
CA LYS A 104 -4.55 -11.58 14.20
C LYS A 104 -4.34 -10.66 13.00
N GLU A 105 -5.11 -9.59 12.89
CA GLU A 105 -5.07 -8.65 11.77
C GLU A 105 -3.69 -8.03 11.57
N PHE A 106 -2.87 -7.99 12.63
CA PHE A 106 -1.52 -7.42 12.64
C PHE A 106 -0.39 -8.45 12.73
N ALA A 107 -0.70 -9.75 12.81
CA ALA A 107 0.27 -10.82 13.11
C ALA A 107 0.83 -11.53 11.85
N GLY A 108 0.80 -10.86 10.70
CA GLY A 108 1.06 -11.45 9.37
C GLY A 108 -0.19 -11.43 8.48
N GLY A 109 -0.90 -10.31 8.55
CA GLY A 109 -2.34 -10.19 8.35
C GLY A 109 -2.90 -10.40 6.92
N PRO A 110 -4.20 -10.09 6.74
CA PRO A 110 -4.94 -10.27 5.50
C PRO A 110 -4.58 -9.24 4.41
N TYR A 111 -3.43 -8.60 4.53
CA TYR A 111 -3.00 -7.54 3.66
C TYR A 111 -1.48 -7.55 3.47
N GLN A 112 -1.06 -7.03 2.32
CA GLN A 112 0.32 -6.76 1.99
C GLN A 112 0.57 -5.26 2.08
N VAL A 113 1.69 -4.85 2.69
CA VAL A 113 2.15 -3.46 2.62
C VAL A 113 2.75 -3.23 1.23
N ILE A 114 2.23 -2.22 0.52
CA ILE A 114 2.71 -1.84 -0.81
C ILE A 114 3.69 -0.68 -0.70
N LEU A 115 3.26 0.41 -0.04
CA LEU A 115 4.02 1.63 0.14
C LEU A 115 4.23 1.91 1.62
N GLN A 116 5.47 2.27 1.95
CA GLN A 116 5.83 2.82 3.24
C GLN A 116 6.32 4.25 3.04
N CYS A 117 5.97 5.14 3.95
CA CYS A 117 6.46 6.51 3.96
C CYS A 117 7.57 6.66 5.00
N ASP A 118 8.75 7.09 4.56
CA ASP A 118 9.88 7.39 5.43
C ASP A 118 9.64 8.71 6.18
N VAL A 119 9.60 8.63 7.51
CA VAL A 119 9.34 9.79 8.37
C VAL A 119 10.57 10.65 8.62
N LEU A 120 11.79 10.18 8.29
CA LEU A 120 13.03 10.95 8.47
C LEU A 120 13.16 12.09 7.46
N SER A 121 12.58 11.93 6.27
CA SER A 121 12.60 12.93 5.21
C SER A 121 11.53 14.03 5.37
N LEU A 122 11.05 14.25 6.60
CA LEU A 122 10.13 15.34 6.97
C LEU A 122 8.81 15.36 6.19
N CYS A 123 8.02 14.28 6.23
CA CYS A 123 6.58 14.45 6.05
C CYS A 123 6.14 15.60 6.97
N PRO A 124 5.29 16.57 6.56
CA PRO A 124 5.04 17.88 7.20
C PRO A 124 4.72 17.87 8.71
N GLY A 125 5.61 17.36 9.53
CA GLY A 125 5.22 16.51 10.65
C GLY A 125 6.42 16.14 11.50
N ARG A 126 7.27 17.14 11.75
CA ARG A 126 7.88 17.41 13.06
C ARG A 126 8.55 18.79 13.08
N ASP A 127 7.77 19.83 12.80
CA ASP A 127 8.01 21.13 13.42
C ASP A 127 7.15 21.16 14.70
N ARG A 128 7.70 20.58 15.78
CA ARG A 128 7.27 20.82 17.16
C ARG A 128 8.49 20.98 18.02
#